data_AF-A0A2W2CS42-F1
#
_entry.id   AF-A0A2W2CS42-F1
#
_cell.length_a   1.000
_cell.length_b   1.000
_cell.length_c   1.000
_cell.angle_alpha   90.00
_cell.angle_beta   90.00
_cell.angle_gamma   90.00
#
_symmetry.space_group_name_H-M   'P 1'
#
loop_
_entity.id
_entity.type
_entity.pdbx_description
1 polymer ?
#
loop_
_entity_poly.entity_id
_entity_poly.type
_entity_poly.pdbx_seq_one_letter_code
_entity_poly.pdbx_strand_id
1 'polypeptide(L)'
;MATAHPGVHGHHAIERRHLLGGHRFDDAAHLLALQRAVGNRGVGELLTAQRMFQSPAQGQGQAAGAPAPAVTLTEVEQLQAYHRNVVNRHVRALLDELIPHLQRVSTWTPAPGTGGGHTRNLGPAPTGGSQYEISYASGGRDSERIAVLVHELTHVAVNEAYDSDMLNYPVAPLPAGSTAADEGARQDERVRATNQDQINAFQAHAVRNAAELLELLPAAGFGASRMQEVANKLSGHTAQKPLHEYDAVLSHLLVWAERDDVSRTTPFYQRLTAFVAEAAGWRQAGAVNPTAAPDTLNEQRDRVMNARLAIPSPRATTTAGAGAAAAGASSTASRSIRSIRDQAKATLSKLSRRFPRGDQS
;
A
#
# COMPACT_ATOMS: atom_id res chain seq x y z
N MET A 1 25.03 52.93 50.70
CA MET A 1 24.33 52.23 51.80
C MET A 1 23.56 51.09 51.15
N ALA A 2 24.12 49.89 50.97
CA ALA A 2 24.44 48.88 51.99
C ALA A 2 23.16 48.51 52.78
N THR A 3 22.63 47.28 52.77
CA THR A 3 23.32 46.00 52.95
C THR A 3 22.53 44.82 52.37
N ALA A 4 23.25 43.91 51.72
CA ALA A 4 22.88 42.50 51.53
C ALA A 4 23.18 41.70 52.81
N HIS A 5 22.55 40.52 53.00
CA HIS A 5 23.13 39.38 53.73
C HIS A 5 22.35 38.05 53.52
N PRO A 6 22.92 36.87 53.88
CA PRO A 6 23.15 35.69 53.02
C PRO A 6 22.27 34.48 53.45
N GLY A 7 22.14 33.34 52.75
CA GLY A 7 23.12 32.36 52.26
C GLY A 7 23.36 31.25 53.29
N VAL A 8 23.00 29.98 53.00
CA VAL A 8 23.61 28.77 53.60
C VAL A 8 23.55 27.59 52.61
N HIS A 9 24.69 26.91 52.55
CA HIS A 9 25.10 25.77 51.74
C HIS A 9 24.44 24.43 52.09
N GLY A 10 24.54 23.48 51.15
CA GLY A 10 24.44 22.04 51.40
C GLY A 10 24.86 21.20 50.21
N HIS A 11 26.17 21.04 49.97
CA HIS A 11 26.74 19.99 49.12
C HIS A 11 26.67 18.65 49.86
N HIS A 12 26.13 17.61 49.22
CA HIS A 12 26.62 16.24 49.36
C HIS A 12 26.43 15.49 48.04
N ALA A 13 27.56 15.17 47.39
CA ALA A 13 27.67 14.06 46.47
C ALA A 13 28.07 12.81 47.28
N ILE A 14 27.48 11.65 46.99
CA ILE A 14 28.07 10.30 47.04
C ILE A 14 27.28 9.39 46.08
N GLU A 15 28.02 8.43 45.54
CA GLU A 15 27.87 7.55 44.39
C GLU A 15 26.72 6.51 44.39
N ARG A 16 26.32 6.21 43.14
CA ARG A 16 26.01 4.90 42.50
C ARG A 16 25.39 3.77 43.34
N ARG A 17 24.21 3.30 42.89
CA ARG A 17 23.95 1.88 42.59
C ARG A 17 22.74 1.69 41.67
N HIS A 18 22.92 0.79 40.69
CA HIS A 18 21.89 0.19 39.83
C HIS A 18 20.64 -0.23 40.62
N LEU A 19 19.45 0.06 40.08
CA LEU A 19 18.27 -0.81 40.16
C LEU A 19 17.38 -0.60 38.93
N LEU A 20 17.27 -1.66 38.13
CA LEU A 20 16.22 -1.88 37.13
C LEU A 20 14.89 -2.04 37.88
N GLY A 21 14.05 -1.01 37.84
CA GLY A 21 12.68 -1.05 38.33
C GLY A 21 11.73 -1.30 37.15
N GLY A 22 11.17 -2.50 37.07
CA GLY A 22 10.14 -2.85 36.09
C GLY A 22 8.88 -2.03 36.31
N HIS A 23 8.60 -1.10 35.40
CA HIS A 23 7.29 -0.50 35.26
C HIS A 23 6.35 -1.52 34.62
N ARG A 24 5.59 -2.23 35.46
CA ARG A 24 4.27 -2.70 35.04
C ARG A 24 3.40 -1.45 34.93
N PHE A 25 3.21 -1.00 33.69
CA PHE A 25 2.20 -0.01 33.35
C PHE A 25 0.82 -0.62 33.66
N ASP A 26 -0.10 0.16 34.20
CA ASP A 26 -1.45 -0.29 34.56
C ASP A 26 -2.24 -0.72 33.31
N ASP A 27 -2.18 -2.01 32.97
CA ASP A 27 -2.86 -2.65 31.82
C ASP A 27 -4.37 -2.36 31.79
N ALA A 28 -4.98 -2.13 32.96
CA ALA A 28 -6.41 -1.86 33.07
C ALA A 28 -6.82 -0.53 32.42
N ALA A 29 -5.99 0.52 32.53
CA ALA A 29 -6.33 1.83 31.96
C ALA A 29 -6.24 1.82 30.43
N HIS A 30 -5.27 1.08 29.89
CA HIS A 30 -5.11 0.91 28.44
C HIS A 30 -6.22 0.04 27.84
N LEU A 31 -6.58 -1.06 28.52
CA LEU A 31 -7.69 -1.90 28.10
C LEU A 31 -9.03 -1.16 28.16
N LEU A 32 -9.24 -0.30 29.16
CA LEU A 32 -10.45 0.52 29.25
C LEU A 32 -10.50 1.59 28.14
N ALA A 33 -9.36 2.19 27.80
CA ALA A 33 -9.25 3.15 26.69
C ALA A 33 -9.49 2.47 25.33
N LEU A 34 -8.94 1.27 25.14
CA LEU A 34 -9.13 0.45 23.96
C LEU A 34 -10.60 -0.02 23.85
N GLN A 35 -11.20 -0.46 24.96
CA GLN A 35 -12.62 -0.86 25.01
C GLN A 35 -13.56 0.29 24.65
N ARG A 36 -13.21 1.53 25.03
CA ARG A 36 -13.96 2.73 24.63
C ARG A 36 -13.78 3.07 23.14
N ALA A 37 -12.64 2.73 22.55
CA ALA A 37 -12.33 3.05 21.15
C ALA A 37 -12.88 2.00 20.15
N VAL A 38 -12.82 0.71 20.48
CA VAL A 38 -13.17 -0.39 19.53
C VAL A 38 -14.33 -1.27 20.01
N GLY A 39 -14.93 -0.96 21.16
CA GLY A 39 -16.00 -1.75 21.76
C GLY A 39 -15.54 -3.11 22.30
N ASN A 40 -16.44 -3.83 22.97
CA ASN A 40 -16.13 -5.11 23.63
C ASN A 40 -15.70 -6.21 22.64
N ARG A 41 -16.16 -6.15 21.39
CA ARG A 41 -15.79 -7.12 20.34
C ARG A 41 -14.34 -6.93 19.88
N GLY A 42 -13.89 -5.70 19.67
CA GLY A 42 -12.50 -5.40 19.26
C GLY A 42 -11.45 -5.72 20.33
N VAL A 43 -11.78 -5.55 21.62
CA VAL A 43 -10.89 -5.98 22.73
C VAL A 43 -10.80 -7.50 22.82
N GLY A 44 -11.92 -8.20 22.57
CA GLY A 44 -11.96 -9.66 22.54
C GLY A 44 -11.09 -10.23 21.42
N GLU A 45 -11.12 -9.63 20.24
CA GLU A 45 -10.30 -10.04 19.09
C GLU A 45 -8.81 -9.77 19.33
N LEU A 46 -8.45 -8.61 19.93
CA LEU A 46 -7.07 -8.30 20.28
C LEU A 46 -6.50 -9.26 21.34
N LEU A 47 -7.25 -9.56 22.40
CA LEU A 47 -6.83 -10.51 23.44
C LEU A 47 -6.73 -11.94 22.91
N THR A 48 -7.60 -12.30 21.96
CA THR A 48 -7.56 -13.60 21.29
C THR A 48 -6.35 -13.70 20.36
N ALA A 49 -6.02 -12.64 19.61
CA ALA A 49 -4.78 -12.54 18.84
C ALA A 49 -3.55 -12.65 19.74
N GLN A 50 -3.52 -11.94 20.87
CA GLN A 50 -2.39 -11.99 21.81
C GLN A 50 -2.17 -13.41 22.39
N ARG A 51 -3.24 -14.19 22.60
CA ARG A 51 -3.13 -15.60 23.03
C ARG A 51 -2.66 -16.53 21.91
N MET A 52 -2.98 -16.26 20.65
CA MET A 52 -2.48 -17.04 19.52
C MET A 52 -0.98 -16.82 19.26
N PHE A 53 -0.43 -15.66 19.65
CA PHE A 53 1.00 -15.36 19.56
C PHE A 53 1.80 -15.78 20.81
N GLN A 54 1.15 -16.25 21.87
CA GLN A 54 1.85 -16.89 22.98
C GLN A 54 2.11 -18.35 22.61
N SER A 55 3.38 -18.70 22.39
CA SER A 55 3.82 -20.07 22.16
C SER A 55 3.23 -21.00 23.23
N PRO A 56 2.59 -22.13 22.86
CA PRO A 56 2.15 -23.09 23.86
C PRO A 56 3.38 -23.63 24.59
N ALA A 57 3.36 -23.52 25.92
CA ALA A 57 4.30 -24.24 26.77
C ALA A 57 4.23 -25.73 26.39
N GLN A 58 5.39 -26.28 26.01
CA GLN A 58 5.52 -27.64 25.51
C GLN A 58 4.90 -28.65 26.49
N GLY A 59 3.90 -29.40 26.03
CA GLY A 59 3.25 -30.45 26.79
C GLY A 59 2.44 -31.38 25.90
N GLN A 60 3.10 -32.47 25.48
CA GLN A 60 2.53 -33.78 25.11
C GLN A 60 1.58 -33.89 23.89
N GLY A 61 2.21 -34.22 22.75
CA GLY A 61 1.91 -35.37 21.89
C GLY A 61 0.48 -35.62 21.39
N GLN A 62 0.25 -35.38 20.09
CA GLN A 62 -0.47 -36.30 19.18
C GLN A 62 -0.49 -35.79 17.72
N ALA A 63 -0.40 -36.76 16.80
CA ALA A 63 -0.69 -36.74 15.36
C ALA A 63 0.07 -35.75 14.45
N ALA A 64 0.86 -36.32 13.54
CA ALA A 64 1.49 -35.66 12.41
C ALA A 64 0.45 -35.13 11.40
N GLY A 65 -0.20 -34.02 11.74
CA GLY A 65 -0.68 -33.07 10.74
C GLY A 65 0.52 -32.32 10.19
N ALA A 66 0.56 -32.13 8.86
CA ALA A 66 1.50 -31.20 8.27
C ALA A 66 1.46 -29.89 9.08
N PRO A 67 2.62 -29.32 9.46
CA PRO A 67 2.64 -28.09 10.23
C PRO A 67 1.79 -27.05 9.48
N ALA A 68 0.81 -26.46 10.17
CA ALA A 68 0.18 -25.24 9.69
C ALA A 68 1.30 -24.29 9.25
N PRO A 69 1.20 -23.65 8.08
CA PRO A 69 2.28 -22.81 7.57
C PRO A 69 2.64 -21.81 8.67
N ALA A 70 3.85 -21.94 9.20
CA ALA A 70 4.37 -20.99 10.15
C ALA A 70 4.44 -19.67 9.39
N VAL A 71 3.56 -18.72 9.75
CA VAL A 71 3.70 -17.33 9.35
C VAL A 71 5.13 -16.96 9.72
N THR A 72 5.99 -16.79 8.72
CA THR A 72 7.34 -16.28 8.94
C THR A 72 7.17 -14.90 9.57
N LEU A 73 7.47 -14.81 10.86
CA LEU A 73 7.22 -13.66 11.75
C LEU A 73 7.75 -12.32 11.21
N THR A 74 8.67 -12.33 10.25
CA THR A 74 9.42 -11.17 9.77
C THR A 74 8.55 -10.01 9.28
N GLU A 75 7.54 -10.23 8.43
CA GLU A 75 6.72 -9.16 7.85
C GLU A 75 5.78 -8.53 8.88
N VAL A 76 5.15 -9.38 9.68
CA VAL A 76 4.28 -8.98 10.79
C VAL A 76 5.09 -8.19 11.80
N GLU A 77 6.27 -8.68 12.19
CA GLU A 77 7.18 -7.99 13.11
C GLU A 77 7.66 -6.66 12.54
N GLN A 78 7.99 -6.58 11.25
CA GLN A 78 8.43 -5.35 10.58
C GLN A 78 7.32 -4.29 10.57
N LEU A 79 6.10 -4.66 10.19
CA LEU A 79 4.97 -3.73 10.19
C LEU A 79 4.59 -3.30 11.62
N GLN A 80 4.58 -4.21 12.57
CA GLN A 80 4.33 -3.87 13.98
C GLN A 80 5.45 -2.99 14.56
N ALA A 81 6.70 -3.26 14.21
CA ALA A 81 7.83 -2.42 14.61
C ALA A 81 7.74 -1.02 13.97
N TYR A 82 7.36 -0.93 12.71
CA TYR A 82 7.10 0.35 12.06
C TYR A 82 5.98 1.11 12.77
N HIS A 83 4.86 0.43 13.05
CA HIS A 83 3.72 1.01 13.75
C HIS A 83 4.08 1.58 15.12
N ARG A 84 4.83 0.85 15.94
CA ARG A 84 5.30 1.33 17.26
C ARG A 84 6.11 2.61 17.17
N ASN A 85 6.87 2.79 16.09
CA ASN A 85 7.79 3.91 15.92
C ASN A 85 7.19 5.09 15.13
N VAL A 86 6.03 4.92 14.50
CA VAL A 86 5.46 5.95 13.64
C VAL A 86 4.93 7.11 14.50
N VAL A 87 5.49 8.31 14.28
CA VAL A 87 5.07 9.54 14.98
C VAL A 87 3.94 10.24 14.23
N ASN A 88 3.82 9.99 12.93
CA ASN A 88 2.81 10.61 12.10
C ASN A 88 1.42 10.05 12.43
N ARG A 89 0.50 10.91 12.89
CA ARG A 89 -0.87 10.50 13.25
C ARG A 89 -1.67 9.89 12.10
N HIS A 90 -1.45 10.34 10.86
CA HIS A 90 -2.20 9.86 9.70
C HIS A 90 -1.71 8.48 9.29
N VAL A 91 -0.39 8.26 9.29
CA VAL A 91 0.17 6.92 9.08
C VAL A 91 -0.21 5.98 10.22
N ARG A 92 -0.19 6.46 11.47
CA ARG A 92 -0.61 5.65 12.62
C ARG A 92 -2.07 5.19 12.47
N ALA A 93 -2.99 6.11 12.17
CA ALA A 93 -4.39 5.77 11.96
C ALA A 93 -4.58 4.73 10.83
N LEU A 94 -3.83 4.87 9.72
CA LEU A 94 -3.82 3.87 8.66
C LEU A 94 -3.31 2.51 9.16
N LEU A 95 -2.22 2.47 9.93
CA LEU A 95 -1.68 1.22 10.46
C LEU A 95 -2.58 0.58 11.52
N ASP A 96 -3.24 1.39 12.36
CA ASP A 96 -4.23 0.92 13.34
C ASP A 96 -5.40 0.20 12.64
N GLU A 97 -5.81 0.68 11.47
CA GLU A 97 -6.80 0.02 10.63
C GLU A 97 -6.26 -1.26 9.97
N LEU A 98 -5.04 -1.23 9.43
CA LEU A 98 -4.50 -2.34 8.62
C LEU A 98 -3.95 -3.50 9.45
N ILE A 99 -3.40 -3.26 10.64
CA ILE A 99 -2.77 -4.30 11.47
C ILE A 99 -3.70 -5.47 11.81
N PRO A 100 -4.97 -5.25 12.19
CA PRO A 100 -5.92 -6.34 12.38
C PRO A 100 -6.06 -7.26 11.15
N HIS A 101 -5.80 -6.79 9.94
CA HIS A 101 -5.88 -7.63 8.74
C HIS A 101 -4.70 -8.59 8.57
N LEU A 102 -3.59 -8.41 9.30
CA LEU A 102 -2.43 -9.31 9.24
C LEU A 102 -2.81 -10.77 9.52
N GLN A 103 -3.73 -11.01 10.46
CA GLN A 103 -4.19 -12.36 10.83
C GLN A 103 -5.01 -13.06 9.74
N ARG A 104 -5.42 -12.34 8.69
CA ARG A 104 -6.17 -12.89 7.56
C ARG A 104 -5.26 -13.36 6.43
N VAL A 105 -3.98 -12.98 6.47
CA VAL A 105 -3.00 -13.38 5.47
C VAL A 105 -2.37 -14.70 5.91
N SER A 106 -2.71 -15.78 5.21
CA SER A 106 -2.24 -17.13 5.53
C SER A 106 -0.84 -17.40 4.99
N THR A 107 -0.45 -16.73 3.90
CA THR A 107 0.85 -16.92 3.24
C THR A 107 1.42 -15.59 2.77
N TRP A 108 2.70 -15.38 3.10
CA TRP A 108 3.52 -14.26 2.65
C TRP A 108 4.64 -14.79 1.75
N THR A 109 4.57 -14.47 0.46
CA THR A 109 5.50 -14.98 -0.55
C THR A 109 6.43 -13.86 -1.02
N PRO A 110 7.69 -13.80 -0.55
CA PRO A 110 8.66 -12.86 -1.10
C PRO A 110 8.99 -13.23 -2.56
N ALA A 111 8.85 -12.27 -3.47
CA ALA A 111 9.22 -12.39 -4.87
C ALA A 111 10.47 -11.54 -5.17
N PRO A 112 11.39 -12.04 -6.02
CA PRO A 112 12.52 -11.24 -6.47
C PRO A 112 12.03 -10.06 -7.32
N GLY A 113 12.54 -8.85 -7.04
CA GLY A 113 12.16 -7.63 -7.76
C GLY A 113 12.04 -6.42 -6.84
N THR A 114 11.52 -5.32 -7.38
CA THR A 114 11.27 -4.06 -6.65
C THR A 114 9.90 -3.50 -6.99
N GLY A 115 9.18 -2.97 -6.00
CA GLY A 115 8.15 -1.95 -6.20
C GLY A 115 6.70 -2.43 -6.40
N GLY A 116 6.41 -3.73 -6.27
CA GLY A 116 5.06 -4.26 -6.41
C GLY A 116 4.78 -5.48 -5.54
N GLY A 117 3.52 -5.84 -5.44
CA GLY A 117 3.04 -7.07 -4.87
C GLY A 117 1.75 -7.49 -5.55
N HIS A 118 1.17 -8.57 -5.03
CA HIS A 118 -0.13 -9.06 -5.45
C HIS A 118 -0.79 -9.74 -4.26
N THR A 119 -2.02 -9.31 -3.98
CA THR A 119 -2.90 -9.89 -2.98
C THR A 119 -3.95 -10.73 -3.69
N ARG A 120 -4.17 -11.96 -3.18
CA ARG A 120 -5.18 -12.89 -3.69
C ARG A 120 -6.15 -13.27 -2.59
N ASN A 121 -7.44 -13.21 -2.87
CA ASN A 121 -8.47 -13.76 -1.98
C ASN A 121 -8.57 -15.29 -2.17
N LEU A 122 -8.35 -16.04 -1.08
CA LEU A 122 -8.44 -17.51 -1.05
C LEU A 122 -9.84 -18.01 -0.69
N GLY A 123 -10.79 -17.10 -0.43
CA GLY A 123 -12.14 -17.41 0.01
C GLY A 123 -12.25 -17.52 1.53
N PRO A 124 -13.39 -18.00 2.04
CA PRO A 124 -13.70 -17.97 3.47
C PRO A 124 -12.74 -18.84 4.30
N ALA A 125 -12.25 -18.28 5.39
CA ALA A 125 -11.52 -18.96 6.44
C ALA A 125 -12.44 -19.90 7.23
N PRO A 126 -11.93 -21.02 7.77
CA PRO A 126 -12.68 -21.87 8.70
C PRO A 126 -13.20 -21.12 9.94
N THR A 127 -12.51 -20.05 10.34
CA THR A 127 -12.83 -19.21 11.51
C THR A 127 -13.72 -18.01 11.18
N GLY A 128 -14.20 -17.88 9.94
CA GLY A 128 -14.97 -16.74 9.44
C GLY A 128 -14.10 -15.64 8.81
N GLY A 129 -14.70 -14.86 7.90
CA GLY A 129 -14.01 -13.88 7.05
C GLY A 129 -13.23 -14.53 5.90
N SER A 130 -12.61 -13.75 5.02
CA SER A 130 -11.76 -14.28 3.93
C SER A 130 -10.32 -14.52 4.39
N GLN A 131 -9.63 -15.50 3.79
CA GLN A 131 -8.18 -15.67 3.87
C GLN A 131 -7.50 -15.12 2.62
N TYR A 132 -6.25 -14.69 2.78
CA TYR A 132 -5.49 -14.06 1.72
C TYR A 132 -4.08 -14.62 1.60
N GLU A 133 -3.56 -14.60 0.37
CA GLU A 133 -2.13 -14.74 0.10
C GLU A 133 -1.60 -13.40 -0.40
N ILE A 134 -0.44 -12.99 0.12
CA ILE A 134 0.27 -11.81 -0.35
C ILE A 134 1.61 -12.24 -0.91
N SER A 135 1.86 -11.92 -2.18
CA SER A 135 3.19 -11.93 -2.76
C SER A 135 3.72 -10.51 -2.84
N TYR A 136 4.99 -10.28 -2.53
CA TYR A 136 5.55 -8.93 -2.47
C TYR A 136 7.01 -8.90 -2.91
N ALA A 137 7.41 -7.82 -3.58
CA ALA A 137 8.79 -7.58 -3.93
C ALA A 137 9.64 -7.41 -2.67
N SER A 138 10.52 -8.38 -2.39
CA SER A 138 11.35 -8.39 -1.19
C SER A 138 12.66 -7.59 -1.35
N GLY A 139 13.02 -7.20 -2.58
CA GLY A 139 14.16 -6.36 -2.88
C GLY A 139 13.88 -4.86 -2.64
N GLY A 140 14.95 -4.10 -2.41
CA GLY A 140 14.88 -2.65 -2.16
C GLY A 140 15.21 -2.26 -0.72
N ARG A 141 14.96 -0.99 -0.37
CA ARG A 141 15.15 -0.45 0.99
C ARG A 141 13.98 -0.90 1.88
N ASP A 142 14.19 -0.92 3.20
CA ASP A 142 13.12 -1.26 4.16
C ASP A 142 11.88 -0.36 4.01
N SER A 143 12.06 0.91 3.63
CA SER A 143 10.96 1.84 3.33
C SER A 143 10.13 1.40 2.12
N GLU A 144 10.75 0.79 1.10
CA GLU A 144 10.01 0.20 -0.03
C GLU A 144 9.18 -0.99 0.42
N ARG A 145 9.82 -1.89 1.17
CA ARG A 145 9.17 -3.12 1.63
C ARG A 145 7.94 -2.79 2.47
N ILE A 146 8.07 -1.89 3.45
CA ILE A 146 6.96 -1.48 4.31
C ILE A 146 5.84 -0.83 3.50
N ALA A 147 6.16 0.03 2.54
CA ALA A 147 5.15 0.67 1.71
C ALA A 147 4.41 -0.35 0.82
N VAL A 148 5.10 -1.36 0.30
CA VAL A 148 4.48 -2.48 -0.42
C VAL A 148 3.59 -3.32 0.52
N LEU A 149 4.06 -3.67 1.72
CA LEU A 149 3.24 -4.44 2.66
C LEU A 149 1.97 -3.68 3.06
N VAL A 150 2.06 -2.35 3.26
CA VAL A 150 0.90 -1.48 3.50
C VAL A 150 -0.03 -1.43 2.30
N HIS A 151 0.52 -1.34 1.08
CA HIS A 151 -0.25 -1.38 -0.16
C HIS A 151 -1.07 -2.68 -0.27
N GLU A 152 -0.42 -3.83 -0.09
CA GLU A 152 -1.08 -5.13 -0.18
C GLU A 152 -2.12 -5.35 0.93
N LEU A 153 -1.83 -4.94 2.16
CA LEU A 153 -2.82 -4.99 3.24
C LEU A 153 -4.01 -4.04 3.02
N THR A 154 -3.82 -2.95 2.28
CA THR A 154 -4.93 -2.08 1.91
C THR A 154 -5.89 -2.81 0.98
N HIS A 155 -5.42 -3.64 0.05
CA HIS A 155 -6.29 -4.51 -0.75
C HIS A 155 -7.11 -5.45 0.13
N VAL A 156 -6.48 -6.07 1.13
CA VAL A 156 -7.20 -6.90 2.12
C VAL A 156 -8.29 -6.11 2.84
N ALA A 157 -7.98 -4.91 3.34
CA ALA A 157 -8.96 -4.05 4.03
C ALA A 157 -10.11 -3.64 3.10
N VAL A 158 -9.81 -3.30 1.85
CA VAL A 158 -10.80 -3.01 0.80
C VAL A 158 -11.74 -4.19 0.57
N ASN A 159 -11.20 -5.40 0.43
CA ASN A 159 -12.02 -6.57 0.20
C ASN A 159 -12.90 -6.90 1.42
N GLU A 160 -12.39 -6.76 2.63
CA GLU A 160 -13.19 -6.95 3.85
C GLU A 160 -14.28 -5.88 4.03
N ALA A 161 -14.05 -4.66 3.53
CA ALA A 161 -15.03 -3.58 3.62
C ALA A 161 -16.17 -3.72 2.61
N TYR A 162 -15.88 -4.20 1.40
CA TYR A 162 -16.84 -4.16 0.29
C TYR A 162 -17.27 -5.54 -0.24
N ASP A 163 -16.65 -6.63 0.23
CA ASP A 163 -16.84 -8.00 -0.28
C ASP A 163 -16.73 -8.05 -1.81
N SER A 164 -15.74 -7.35 -2.38
CA SER A 164 -15.75 -6.90 -3.77
C SER A 164 -14.71 -7.58 -4.68
N ASP A 165 -14.12 -8.69 -4.22
CA ASP A 165 -12.94 -9.28 -4.85
C ASP A 165 -11.86 -8.20 -5.08
N MET A 166 -11.39 -7.50 -4.04
CA MET A 166 -10.32 -6.48 -4.13
C MET A 166 -10.64 -5.21 -4.95
N LEU A 167 -11.91 -4.98 -5.30
CA LEU A 167 -12.30 -3.72 -5.95
C LEU A 167 -12.51 -2.62 -4.90
N ASN A 168 -11.97 -1.43 -5.15
CA ASN A 168 -12.04 -0.23 -4.32
C ASN A 168 -13.44 0.42 -4.32
N TYR A 169 -14.46 -0.35 -4.68
CA TYR A 169 -15.83 0.07 -4.82
C TYR A 169 -16.77 -1.10 -4.51
N PRO A 170 -17.88 -0.88 -3.78
CA PRO A 170 -18.89 -1.91 -3.57
C PRO A 170 -19.58 -2.24 -4.89
N VAL A 171 -19.39 -3.46 -5.37
CA VAL A 171 -19.99 -3.95 -6.62
C VAL A 171 -21.13 -4.92 -6.32
N ALA A 172 -22.05 -5.03 -7.27
CA ALA A 172 -23.15 -5.98 -7.23
C ALA A 172 -22.66 -7.41 -6.92
N PRO A 173 -23.49 -8.23 -6.26
CA PRO A 173 -23.17 -9.64 -6.05
C PRO A 173 -23.02 -10.35 -7.40
N LEU A 174 -22.28 -11.46 -7.40
CA LEU A 174 -22.12 -12.27 -8.60
C LEU A 174 -23.49 -12.81 -9.06
N PRO A 175 -23.86 -12.73 -10.35
CA PRO A 175 -25.14 -13.23 -10.85
C PRO A 175 -25.33 -14.72 -10.55
N ALA A 176 -26.56 -15.16 -10.26
CA ALA A 176 -26.86 -16.53 -9.85
C ALA A 176 -26.48 -17.62 -10.88
N GLY A 177 -26.31 -17.27 -12.16
CA GLY A 177 -25.88 -18.15 -13.23
C GLY A 177 -24.42 -17.96 -13.65
N SER A 178 -23.61 -17.28 -12.85
CA SER A 178 -22.21 -17.00 -13.18
C SER A 178 -21.40 -18.29 -13.33
N THR A 179 -20.59 -18.34 -14.39
CA THR A 179 -19.61 -19.40 -14.63
C THR A 179 -18.18 -18.92 -14.39
N ALA A 180 -17.99 -17.73 -13.80
CA ALA A 180 -16.69 -17.13 -13.56
C ALA A 180 -15.86 -17.99 -12.59
N ALA A 181 -14.77 -18.57 -13.10
CA ALA A 181 -13.92 -19.50 -12.36
C ALA A 181 -12.76 -18.82 -11.63
N ASP A 182 -12.30 -17.67 -12.11
CA ASP A 182 -11.19 -16.91 -11.53
C ASP A 182 -11.64 -15.52 -11.04
N GLU A 183 -10.78 -14.88 -10.25
CA GLU A 183 -11.05 -13.60 -9.60
C GLU A 183 -11.35 -12.48 -10.62
N GLY A 184 -10.58 -12.41 -11.71
CA GLY A 184 -10.76 -11.38 -12.74
C GLY A 184 -12.11 -11.52 -13.45
N ALA A 185 -12.49 -12.74 -13.82
CA ALA A 185 -13.80 -13.00 -14.43
C ALA A 185 -14.96 -12.64 -13.47
N ARG A 186 -14.82 -12.92 -12.17
CA ARG A 186 -15.83 -12.53 -11.17
C ARG A 186 -15.92 -11.01 -11.05
N GLN A 187 -14.80 -10.32 -10.94
CA GLN A 187 -14.74 -8.85 -10.90
C GLN A 187 -15.43 -8.25 -12.12
N ASP A 188 -15.10 -8.72 -13.32
CA ASP A 188 -15.69 -8.22 -14.58
C ASP A 188 -17.20 -8.41 -14.64
N GLU A 189 -17.70 -9.57 -14.21
CA GLU A 189 -19.15 -9.83 -14.15
C GLU A 189 -19.87 -8.92 -13.14
N ARG A 190 -19.26 -8.73 -11.96
CA ARG A 190 -19.83 -7.89 -10.91
C ARG A 190 -19.82 -6.42 -11.30
N VAL A 191 -18.75 -5.93 -11.93
CA VAL A 191 -18.66 -4.57 -12.46
C VAL A 191 -19.73 -4.36 -13.54
N ARG A 192 -19.91 -5.31 -14.48
CA ARG A 192 -20.97 -5.24 -15.50
C ARG A 192 -22.38 -5.26 -14.91
N ALA A 193 -22.57 -5.91 -13.77
CA ALA A 193 -23.84 -5.94 -13.04
C ALA A 193 -24.05 -4.70 -12.14
N THR A 194 -23.03 -3.85 -11.95
CA THR A 194 -23.09 -2.63 -11.15
C THR A 194 -23.52 -1.45 -12.01
N ASN A 195 -24.13 -0.43 -11.40
CA ASN A 195 -24.53 0.78 -12.12
C ASN A 195 -23.29 1.48 -12.72
N GLN A 196 -23.25 1.59 -14.05
CA GLN A 196 -22.08 2.11 -14.77
C GLN A 196 -21.83 3.60 -14.47
N ASP A 197 -22.86 4.41 -14.23
CA ASP A 197 -22.68 5.82 -13.88
C ASP A 197 -22.01 5.97 -12.52
N GLN A 198 -22.35 5.11 -11.57
CA GLN A 198 -21.70 5.07 -10.25
C GLN A 198 -20.23 4.64 -10.35
N ILE A 199 -19.94 3.60 -11.14
CA ILE A 199 -18.57 3.18 -11.43
C ILE A 199 -17.79 4.31 -12.08
N ASN A 200 -18.36 4.96 -13.10
CA ASN A 200 -17.72 6.07 -13.81
C ASN A 200 -17.49 7.28 -12.89
N ALA A 201 -18.43 7.59 -11.99
CA ALA A 201 -18.25 8.65 -10.98
C ALA A 201 -17.08 8.35 -10.04
N PHE A 202 -16.96 7.11 -9.56
CA PHE A 202 -15.82 6.69 -8.75
C PHE A 202 -14.51 6.78 -9.52
N GLN A 203 -14.46 6.27 -10.76
CA GLN A 203 -13.27 6.34 -11.59
C GLN A 203 -12.86 7.79 -11.83
N ALA A 204 -13.81 8.67 -12.19
CA ALA A 204 -13.57 10.09 -12.39
C ALA A 204 -13.03 10.75 -11.12
N HIS A 205 -13.57 10.39 -9.94
CA HIS A 205 -13.09 10.87 -8.66
C HIS A 205 -11.64 10.44 -8.39
N ALA A 206 -11.34 9.15 -8.54
CA ALA A 206 -10.00 8.60 -8.31
C ALA A 206 -8.96 9.21 -9.28
N VAL A 207 -9.30 9.34 -10.57
CA VAL A 207 -8.41 9.94 -11.58
C VAL A 207 -8.22 11.44 -11.33
N ARG A 208 -9.27 12.17 -10.93
CA ARG A 208 -9.15 13.58 -10.52
C ARG A 208 -8.17 13.76 -9.36
N ASN A 209 -8.30 12.92 -8.33
CA ASN A 209 -7.42 12.99 -7.17
C ASN A 209 -5.96 12.65 -7.54
N ALA A 210 -5.76 11.70 -8.47
CA ALA A 210 -4.44 11.42 -9.02
C ALA A 210 -3.86 12.60 -9.81
N ALA A 211 -4.68 13.28 -10.61
CA ALA A 211 -4.26 14.49 -11.33
C ALA A 211 -3.84 15.60 -10.35
N GLU A 212 -4.65 15.87 -9.33
CA GLU A 212 -4.34 16.87 -8.31
C GLU A 212 -3.02 16.55 -7.57
N LEU A 213 -2.80 15.30 -7.18
CA LEU A 213 -1.53 14.91 -6.57
C LEU A 213 -0.34 15.06 -7.51
N LEU A 214 -0.48 14.74 -8.80
CA LEU A 214 0.57 14.95 -9.81
C LEU A 214 0.89 16.43 -10.02
N GLU A 215 -0.13 17.29 -10.05
CA GLU A 215 0.04 18.75 -10.19
C GLU A 215 0.79 19.35 -8.98
N LEU A 216 0.58 18.81 -7.78
CA LEU A 216 1.25 19.25 -6.55
C LEU A 216 2.64 18.63 -6.33
N LEU A 217 2.94 17.53 -7.01
CA LEU A 217 4.13 16.71 -6.80
C LEU A 217 5.47 17.46 -6.96
N PRO A 218 5.66 18.41 -7.90
CA PRO A 218 6.92 19.14 -8.03
C PRO A 218 7.34 19.92 -6.77
N ALA A 219 6.37 20.34 -5.97
CA ALA A 219 6.58 21.09 -4.72
C ALA A 219 6.50 20.21 -3.46
N ALA A 220 6.37 18.88 -3.62
CA ALA A 220 6.19 17.96 -2.50
C ALA A 220 7.47 17.77 -1.65
N GLY A 221 8.65 18.10 -2.18
CA GLY A 221 9.92 17.92 -1.45
C GLY A 221 10.53 16.52 -1.57
N PHE A 222 10.00 15.65 -2.43
CA PHE A 222 10.65 14.39 -2.78
C PHE A 222 11.94 14.61 -3.57
N GLY A 223 12.92 13.71 -3.39
CA GLY A 223 14.05 13.58 -4.30
C GLY A 223 13.59 13.17 -5.71
N ALA A 224 14.36 13.53 -6.74
CA ALA A 224 13.97 13.34 -8.14
C ALA A 224 13.61 11.88 -8.51
N SER A 225 14.34 10.89 -7.99
CA SER A 225 14.02 9.47 -8.22
C SER A 225 12.65 9.11 -7.64
N ARG A 226 12.41 9.48 -6.36
CA ARG A 226 11.13 9.21 -5.72
C ARG A 226 9.99 9.93 -6.41
N MET A 227 10.18 11.18 -6.79
CA MET A 227 9.18 11.95 -7.52
C MET A 227 8.72 11.21 -8.79
N GLN A 228 9.66 10.62 -9.53
CA GLN A 228 9.35 9.81 -10.71
C GLN A 228 8.56 8.53 -10.36
N GLU A 229 8.90 7.86 -9.26
CA GLU A 229 8.19 6.67 -8.78
C GLU A 229 6.77 6.98 -8.30
N VAL A 230 6.59 8.08 -7.56
CA VAL A 230 5.28 8.61 -7.15
C VAL A 230 4.45 8.92 -8.39
N ALA A 231 5.04 9.62 -9.37
CA ALA A 231 4.37 9.96 -10.60
C ALA A 231 3.94 8.70 -11.38
N ASN A 232 4.80 7.68 -11.44
CA ASN A 232 4.49 6.39 -12.07
C ASN A 232 3.32 5.67 -11.39
N LYS A 233 3.24 5.66 -10.05
CA LYS A 233 2.10 5.05 -9.34
C LYS A 233 0.81 5.81 -9.61
N LEU A 234 0.82 7.14 -9.51
CA LEU A 234 -0.37 7.95 -9.77
C LEU A 234 -0.88 7.80 -11.22
N SER A 235 0.02 7.90 -12.21
CA SER A 235 -0.38 7.81 -13.62
C SER A 235 -0.59 6.39 -14.13
N GLY A 236 0.20 5.43 -13.65
CA GLY A 236 0.25 4.06 -14.16
C GLY A 236 -0.60 3.06 -13.40
N HIS A 237 -0.91 3.34 -12.13
CA HIS A 237 -1.73 2.47 -11.28
C HIS A 237 -3.07 3.13 -11.00
N THR A 238 -3.09 4.26 -10.28
CA THR A 238 -4.34 4.91 -9.88
C THR A 238 -5.18 5.35 -11.08
N ALA A 239 -4.59 6.06 -12.05
CA ALA A 239 -5.34 6.58 -13.19
C ALA A 239 -5.75 5.50 -14.21
N GLN A 240 -4.97 4.41 -14.33
CA GLN A 240 -5.25 3.32 -15.28
C GLN A 240 -6.15 2.23 -14.70
N LYS A 241 -6.04 1.97 -13.40
CA LYS A 241 -6.77 0.92 -12.68
C LYS A 241 -7.38 1.47 -11.38
N PRO A 242 -8.19 2.54 -11.43
CA PRO A 242 -8.74 3.17 -10.22
C PRO A 242 -9.55 2.20 -9.36
N LEU A 243 -10.26 1.25 -9.98
CA LEU A 243 -11.02 0.23 -9.26
C LEU A 243 -10.14 -0.75 -8.49
N HIS A 244 -8.88 -0.94 -8.85
CA HIS A 244 -8.00 -1.89 -8.16
C HIS A 244 -6.96 -1.18 -7.28
N GLU A 245 -6.49 0.00 -7.68
CA GLU A 245 -5.25 0.55 -7.14
C GLU A 245 -5.44 1.85 -6.34
N TYR A 246 -6.62 2.48 -6.38
CA TYR A 246 -6.78 3.84 -5.84
C TYR A 246 -6.31 3.96 -4.39
N ASP A 247 -6.90 3.18 -3.50
CA ASP A 247 -6.66 3.26 -2.07
C ASP A 247 -5.27 2.74 -1.69
N ALA A 248 -4.90 1.58 -2.24
CA ALA A 248 -3.60 0.96 -1.99
C ALA A 248 -2.45 1.86 -2.45
N VAL A 249 -2.59 2.58 -3.57
CA VAL A 249 -1.59 3.58 -3.99
C VAL A 249 -1.54 4.76 -3.03
N LEU A 250 -2.68 5.33 -2.60
CA LEU A 250 -2.66 6.45 -1.66
C LEU A 250 -1.97 6.08 -0.33
N SER A 251 -2.29 4.90 0.21
CA SER A 251 -1.66 4.33 1.41
C SER A 251 -0.16 4.11 1.22
N HIS A 252 0.26 3.57 0.07
CA HIS A 252 1.67 3.42 -0.32
C HIS A 252 2.40 4.77 -0.31
N LEU A 253 1.84 5.75 -1.01
CA LEU A 253 2.43 7.09 -1.14
C LEU A 253 2.54 7.80 0.20
N LEU A 254 1.58 7.60 1.10
CA LEU A 254 1.62 8.20 2.44
C LEU A 254 2.78 7.65 3.27
N VAL A 255 3.06 6.35 3.18
CA VAL A 255 4.23 5.73 3.81
C VAL A 255 5.51 6.27 3.20
N TRP A 256 5.62 6.37 1.88
CA TRP A 256 6.79 6.99 1.24
C TRP A 256 7.00 8.43 1.67
N ALA A 257 5.93 9.24 1.73
CA ALA A 257 6.03 10.62 2.17
C ALA A 257 6.54 10.73 3.62
N GLU A 258 6.13 9.82 4.50
CA GLU A 258 6.66 9.76 5.87
C GLU A 258 8.12 9.32 5.92
N ARG A 259 8.48 8.28 5.16
CA ARG A 259 9.84 7.72 5.15
C ARG A 259 10.89 8.60 4.46
N ASP A 260 10.46 9.43 3.54
CA ASP A 260 11.31 10.37 2.80
C ASP A 260 11.23 11.79 3.41
N ASP A 261 10.71 11.94 4.64
CA ASP A 261 10.62 13.19 5.41
C ASP A 261 9.96 14.36 4.65
N VAL A 262 8.96 14.06 3.81
CA VAL A 262 8.16 15.08 3.13
C VAL A 262 7.46 15.95 4.17
N SER A 263 7.60 17.28 4.02
CA SER A 263 7.00 18.21 4.96
C SER A 263 5.47 18.10 4.95
N ARG A 264 4.92 17.97 6.16
CA ARG A 264 3.48 17.85 6.43
C ARG A 264 2.70 19.13 6.12
N THR A 265 3.41 20.23 5.91
CA THR A 265 2.82 21.52 5.53
C THR A 265 2.75 21.71 4.01
N THR A 266 3.29 20.78 3.22
CA THR A 266 3.15 20.88 1.76
C THR A 266 1.71 20.60 1.34
N PRO A 267 1.19 21.29 0.31
CA PRO A 267 -0.14 21.00 -0.23
C PRO A 267 -0.30 19.55 -0.68
N PHE A 268 0.76 18.96 -1.26
CA PHE A 268 0.78 17.55 -1.64
C PHE A 268 0.47 16.64 -0.44
N TYR A 269 1.19 16.81 0.68
CA TYR A 269 1.01 15.98 1.86
C TYR A 269 -0.38 16.15 2.49
N GLN A 270 -0.88 17.38 2.53
CA GLN A 270 -2.22 17.68 3.06
C GLN A 270 -3.31 17.02 2.21
N ARG A 271 -3.20 17.06 0.88
CA ARG A 271 -4.15 16.39 -0.01
C ARG A 271 -4.06 14.88 0.06
N LEU A 272 -2.84 14.34 0.08
CA LEU A 272 -2.62 12.90 0.22
C LEU A 272 -3.26 12.36 1.51
N THR A 273 -3.04 13.03 2.64
CA THR A 273 -3.66 12.60 3.90
C THR A 273 -5.17 12.76 3.92
N ALA A 274 -5.73 13.79 3.27
CA ALA A 274 -7.17 13.95 3.11
C ALA A 274 -7.78 12.80 2.28
N PHE A 275 -7.15 12.42 1.17
CA PHE A 275 -7.63 11.33 0.33
C PHE A 275 -7.51 9.96 1.01
N VAL A 276 -6.43 9.70 1.76
CA VAL A 276 -6.31 8.47 2.58
C VAL A 276 -7.40 8.42 3.65
N ALA A 277 -7.69 9.54 4.32
CA ALA A 277 -8.74 9.60 5.32
C ALA A 277 -10.15 9.43 4.72
N GLU A 278 -10.39 9.99 3.52
CA GLU A 278 -11.62 9.78 2.77
C GLU A 278 -11.82 8.31 2.41
N ALA A 279 -10.81 7.65 1.85
CA ALA A 279 -10.87 6.24 1.50
C ALA A 279 -11.11 5.36 2.74
N ALA A 280 -10.43 5.64 3.86
CA ALA A 280 -10.66 4.95 5.12
C ALA A 280 -12.09 5.15 5.65
N GLY A 281 -12.63 6.35 5.51
CA GLY A 281 -14.03 6.65 5.83
C GLY A 281 -15.02 5.84 4.98
N TRP A 282 -14.75 5.66 3.69
CA TRP A 282 -15.56 4.82 2.82
C TRP A 282 -15.49 3.34 3.20
N ARG A 283 -14.30 2.83 3.52
CA ARG A 283 -14.12 1.44 3.99
C ARG A 283 -14.88 1.20 5.29
N GLN A 284 -14.75 2.09 6.27
CA GLN A 284 -15.47 2.00 7.53
C GLN A 284 -17.00 2.04 7.33
N ALA A 285 -17.48 2.83 6.36
CA ALA A 285 -18.89 2.92 6.04
C ALA A 285 -19.41 1.73 5.19
N GLY A 286 -18.52 0.94 4.59
CA GLY A 286 -18.87 -0.07 3.58
C GLY A 286 -19.51 0.53 2.33
N ALA A 287 -19.30 1.83 2.07
CA ALA A 287 -19.95 2.57 1.01
C ALA A 287 -19.08 3.70 0.46
N VAL A 288 -19.13 3.90 -0.85
CA VAL A 288 -18.33 4.91 -1.57
C VAL A 288 -19.26 6.01 -2.09
N ASN A 289 -18.93 7.27 -1.75
CA ASN A 289 -19.69 8.45 -2.16
C ASN A 289 -18.81 9.38 -3.01
N PRO A 290 -18.62 9.06 -4.30
CA PRO A 290 -17.72 9.83 -5.15
C PRO A 290 -18.32 11.21 -5.47
N THR A 291 -17.50 12.25 -5.32
CA THR A 291 -17.89 13.64 -5.58
C THR A 291 -17.64 14.13 -7.02
N ALA A 292 -17.18 13.27 -7.93
CA ALA A 292 -16.94 13.64 -9.33
C ALA A 292 -18.14 13.29 -10.20
N ALA A 293 -18.40 14.11 -11.23
CA ALA A 293 -19.41 13.79 -12.23
C ALA A 293 -18.89 12.69 -13.19
N PRO A 294 -19.71 11.69 -13.55
CA PRO A 294 -19.28 10.54 -14.37
C PRO A 294 -18.66 10.91 -15.72
N ASP A 295 -19.15 11.99 -16.34
CA ASP A 295 -18.76 12.49 -17.66
C ASP A 295 -17.39 13.16 -17.70
N THR A 296 -16.82 13.48 -16.54
CA THR A 296 -15.51 14.14 -16.45
C THR A 296 -14.32 13.20 -16.59
N LEU A 297 -14.51 11.87 -16.63
CA LEU A 297 -13.42 10.89 -16.58
C LEU A 297 -12.33 11.12 -17.64
N ASN A 298 -12.70 11.41 -18.89
CA ASN A 298 -11.72 11.61 -19.96
C ASN A 298 -10.92 12.90 -19.75
N GLU A 299 -11.58 13.99 -19.34
CA GLU A 299 -10.91 15.24 -18.97
C GLU A 299 -9.88 15.02 -17.84
N GLN A 300 -10.25 14.25 -16.81
CA GLN A 300 -9.33 13.96 -15.71
C GLN A 300 -8.13 13.09 -16.16
N ARG A 301 -8.34 12.16 -17.10
CA ARG A 301 -7.24 11.37 -17.69
C ARG A 301 -6.27 12.27 -18.47
N ASP A 302 -6.79 13.22 -19.23
CA ASP A 302 -5.96 14.19 -19.95
C ASP A 302 -5.15 15.06 -18.99
N ARG A 303 -5.77 15.51 -17.88
CA ARG A 303 -5.07 16.22 -16.79
C ARG A 303 -3.93 15.38 -16.20
N VAL A 304 -4.17 14.10 -15.90
CA VAL A 304 -3.11 13.18 -15.42
C VAL A 304 -1.95 13.12 -16.41
N MET A 305 -2.23 12.94 -17.71
CA MET A 305 -1.18 12.84 -18.72
C MET A 305 -0.38 14.15 -18.85
N ASN A 306 -1.05 15.30 -18.84
CA ASN A 306 -0.40 16.60 -18.91
C ASN A 306 0.46 16.88 -17.66
N ALA A 307 -0.08 16.63 -16.46
CA ALA A 307 0.65 16.78 -15.22
C ALA A 307 1.86 15.83 -15.14
N ARG A 308 1.70 14.59 -15.65
CA ARG A 308 2.77 13.61 -15.70
C ARG A 308 3.94 14.04 -16.58
N LEU A 309 3.65 14.63 -17.74
CA LEU A 309 4.65 15.15 -18.67
C LEU A 309 5.44 16.34 -18.09
N ALA A 310 4.86 17.08 -17.15
CA ALA A 310 5.54 18.18 -16.47
C ALA A 310 6.54 17.72 -15.40
N ILE A 311 6.50 16.45 -14.98
CA ILE A 311 7.44 15.92 -13.98
C ILE A 311 8.82 15.75 -14.61
N PRO A 312 9.87 16.39 -14.06
CA PRO A 312 11.23 16.28 -14.60
C PRO A 312 11.69 14.82 -14.59
N SER A 313 12.13 14.33 -15.75
CA SER A 313 12.90 13.07 -15.78
C SER A 313 14.23 13.30 -15.08
N PRO A 314 14.73 12.34 -14.27
CA PRO A 314 16.09 12.42 -13.76
C PRO A 314 17.01 12.61 -14.96
N ARG A 315 17.62 13.80 -15.09
CA ARG A 315 18.64 14.01 -16.12
C ARG A 315 19.67 12.93 -15.85
N ALA A 316 19.89 12.04 -16.82
CA ALA A 316 21.06 11.18 -16.79
C ALA A 316 22.22 12.15 -16.64
N THR A 317 22.81 12.21 -15.45
CA THR A 317 24.06 12.93 -15.22
C THR A 317 25.06 12.23 -16.11
N THR A 318 25.18 12.73 -17.34
CA THR A 318 26.32 12.47 -18.19
C THR A 318 27.50 12.94 -17.36
N THR A 319 28.22 12.00 -16.77
CA THR A 319 29.56 12.16 -16.25
C THR A 319 30.48 12.56 -17.42
N ALA A 320 30.33 13.79 -17.87
CA ALA A 320 31.27 14.46 -18.74
C ALA A 320 32.39 14.97 -17.83
N GLY A 321 33.38 14.12 -17.56
CA GLY A 321 34.58 14.56 -16.85
C GLY A 321 35.29 13.47 -16.05
N ALA A 322 35.80 12.43 -16.72
CA ALA A 322 37.10 11.80 -16.46
C ALA A 322 37.16 10.45 -17.21
N GLY A 323 38.04 10.35 -18.21
CA GLY A 323 38.33 9.08 -18.88
C GLY A 323 38.24 9.15 -20.41
N ALA A 324 39.14 9.94 -21.01
CA ALA A 324 39.66 9.52 -22.31
C ALA A 324 40.28 8.12 -22.14
N ALA A 325 40.05 7.24 -23.14
CA ALA A 325 40.55 5.87 -23.28
C ALA A 325 39.81 4.75 -22.53
N ALA A 326 38.61 4.40 -22.99
CA ALA A 326 38.13 3.01 -23.09
C ALA A 326 36.85 2.95 -23.95
N ALA A 327 36.97 3.27 -25.24
CA ALA A 327 35.91 3.03 -26.20
C ALA A 327 35.85 1.53 -26.52
N GLY A 328 34.74 0.85 -26.21
CA GLY A 328 34.49 -0.46 -26.83
C GLY A 328 33.56 -1.46 -26.15
N ALA A 329 32.62 -1.11 -25.27
CA ALA A 329 31.62 -2.10 -24.81
C ALA A 329 30.41 -1.48 -24.10
N SER A 330 29.53 -0.74 -24.78
CA SER A 330 28.22 -0.40 -24.17
C SER A 330 27.12 0.01 -25.15
N SER A 331 27.44 0.33 -26.41
CA SER A 331 26.42 0.75 -27.39
C SER A 331 25.67 -0.42 -28.06
N THR A 332 26.03 -1.67 -27.76
CA THR A 332 25.45 -2.88 -28.39
C THR A 332 24.11 -3.29 -27.77
N ALA A 333 23.91 -3.09 -26.46
CA ALA A 333 22.70 -3.54 -25.77
C ALA A 333 21.45 -2.71 -26.13
N SER A 334 21.60 -1.38 -26.25
CA SER A 334 20.49 -0.49 -26.63
C SER A 334 20.14 -0.51 -28.12
N ARG A 335 21.08 -0.95 -28.99
CA ARG A 335 20.78 -1.27 -30.40
C ARG A 335 20.12 -2.65 -30.54
N SER A 336 20.48 -3.60 -29.68
CA SER A 336 19.92 -4.96 -29.66
C SER A 336 18.41 -4.97 -29.31
N ILE A 337 17.98 -4.21 -28.29
CA ILE A 337 16.57 -4.22 -27.86
C ILE A 337 15.64 -3.57 -28.90
N ARG A 338 16.08 -2.50 -29.58
CA ARG A 338 15.32 -1.92 -30.71
C ARG A 338 15.25 -2.90 -31.90
N SER A 339 16.37 -3.55 -32.23
CA SER A 339 16.44 -4.57 -33.28
C SER A 339 15.50 -5.76 -33.04
N ILE A 340 15.42 -6.27 -31.80
CA ILE A 340 14.54 -7.39 -31.43
C ILE A 340 13.06 -6.98 -31.54
N ARG A 341 12.70 -5.76 -31.10
CA ARG A 341 11.33 -5.24 -31.20
C ARG A 341 10.89 -5.07 -32.65
N ASP A 342 11.79 -4.59 -33.51
CA ASP A 342 11.51 -4.39 -34.93
C ASP A 342 11.43 -5.72 -35.70
N GLN A 343 12.26 -6.72 -35.35
CA GLN A 343 12.14 -8.09 -35.87
C GLN A 343 10.85 -8.79 -35.43
N ALA A 344 10.42 -8.60 -34.19
CA ALA A 344 9.16 -9.16 -33.70
C ALA A 344 7.95 -8.56 -34.45
N LYS A 345 7.93 -7.24 -34.67
CA LYS A 345 6.89 -6.58 -35.47
C LYS A 345 6.87 -7.06 -36.92
N ALA A 346 8.04 -7.21 -37.55
CA ALA A 346 8.13 -7.71 -38.92
C ALA A 346 7.62 -9.16 -39.04
N THR A 347 7.89 -10.00 -38.04
CA THR A 347 7.44 -11.40 -38.00
C THR A 347 5.91 -11.49 -37.81
N LEU A 348 5.35 -10.70 -36.89
CA LEU A 348 3.90 -10.62 -36.69
C LEU A 348 3.16 -10.11 -37.93
N SER A 349 3.70 -9.09 -38.61
CA SER A 349 3.17 -8.61 -39.89
C SER A 349 3.19 -9.69 -40.98
N LYS A 350 4.22 -10.54 -41.04
CA LYS A 350 4.28 -11.66 -42.00
C LYS A 350 3.27 -12.76 -41.67
N LEU A 351 3.06 -13.07 -40.38
CA LEU A 351 2.07 -14.05 -39.94
C LEU A 351 0.63 -13.59 -40.23
N SER A 352 0.33 -12.30 -40.02
CA SER A 352 -1.00 -11.73 -40.31
C SER A 352 -1.41 -11.81 -41.79
N ARG A 353 -0.43 -11.90 -42.71
CA ARG A 353 -0.69 -12.06 -44.15
C ARG A 353 -0.85 -13.52 -44.59
N ARG A 354 -0.49 -14.49 -43.72
CA ARG A 354 -0.59 -15.93 -44.01
C ARG A 354 -1.89 -16.56 -43.53
N PHE A 355 -2.65 -15.85 -42.70
CA PHE A 355 -4.01 -16.23 -42.33
C PHE A 355 -4.98 -15.27 -43.01
N PRO A 356 -5.43 -15.56 -44.25
CA PRO A 356 -6.57 -14.82 -44.78
C PRO A 356 -7.72 -14.98 -43.79
N ARG A 357 -8.32 -13.86 -43.40
CA ARG A 357 -9.58 -13.86 -42.64
C ARG A 357 -10.55 -14.69 -43.47
N GLY A 358 -10.88 -15.88 -42.98
CA GLY A 358 -11.92 -16.69 -43.58
C GLY A 358 -13.19 -15.85 -43.63
N ASP A 359 -13.69 -15.66 -44.84
CA ASP A 359 -14.96 -15.02 -45.09
C ASP A 359 -16.02 -15.71 -44.23
N GLN A 360 -16.69 -14.91 -43.40
CA GLN A 360 -17.96 -15.28 -42.81
C GLN A 360 -19.02 -15.17 -43.90
N SER A 361 -19.51 -16.32 -44.33
CA SER A 361 -20.82 -16.51 -44.95
C SER A 361 -21.72 -17.26 -43.99
#